data_AF-A0A2G9N0P4-F1
#
_entry.id   AF-A0A2G9N0P4-F1
#
_cell.length_a   1.000
_cell.length_b   1.000
_cell.length_c   1.000
_cell.angle_alpha   90.00
_cell.angle_beta   90.00
_cell.angle_gamma   90.00
#
_symmetry.space_group_name_H-M   'P 1'
#
loop_
_entity.id
_entity.type
_entity.pdbx_description
1 polymer ?
#
loop_
_entity_poly.entity_id
_entity_poly.type
_entity_poly.pdbx_seq_one_letter_code
_entity_poly.pdbx_strand_id
1 'polypeptide(L)'
;MNIVVSDPKTKKAYLKKIENAGLFLGKKIGEEVELGTIGLDGYKAKITGGSDKQGFPMRHDLEGTNRKSIYITENSKTGLRKKVTRRGNKISDETSQINLKVTKDGNKKLESIFSTEPQEKDEELSAKEKAVKESLANVGKASPVDPKDMKKGKKG
;
A
#
# COMPACT_ATOMS: atom_id res chain seq x y z
N MET A 1 8.83 8.63 -1.22
CA MET A 1 8.25 7.76 -2.26
C MET A 1 8.17 6.34 -1.72
N ASN A 2 7.15 5.56 -2.08
CA ASN A 2 7.00 4.18 -1.64
C ASN A 2 7.53 3.22 -2.70
N ILE A 3 8.34 2.23 -2.29
CA ILE A 3 8.81 1.17 -3.16
C ILE A 3 8.25 -0.14 -2.66
N VAL A 4 7.63 -0.89 -3.57
CA VAL A 4 7.19 -2.26 -3.31
C VAL A 4 8.11 -3.19 -4.07
N VAL A 5 8.89 -3.99 -3.34
CA VAL A 5 9.80 -4.99 -3.91
C VAL A 5 9.12 -6.35 -3.80
N SER A 6 8.75 -6.94 -4.93
CA SER A 6 8.16 -8.27 -5.00
C SER A 6 9.20 -9.31 -5.43
N ASP A 7 9.35 -10.34 -4.62
CA ASP A 7 10.19 -11.50 -4.95
C ASP A 7 9.31 -12.66 -5.46
N PRO A 8 9.44 -13.06 -6.74
CA PRO A 8 8.66 -14.16 -7.30
C PRO A 8 8.99 -15.53 -6.70
N LYS A 9 10.17 -15.72 -6.08
CA LYS A 9 10.58 -17.00 -5.51
C LYS A 9 9.93 -17.24 -4.16
N THR A 10 10.03 -16.26 -3.27
CA THR A 10 9.41 -16.33 -1.93
C THR A 10 7.92 -15.97 -1.96
N LYS A 11 7.41 -15.43 -3.07
CA LYS A 11 6.04 -14.91 -3.25
C LYS A 11 5.68 -13.82 -2.22
N LYS A 12 6.69 -13.19 -1.62
CA LYS A 12 6.54 -12.10 -0.66
C LYS A 12 6.81 -10.76 -1.32
N ALA A 13 6.15 -9.74 -0.80
CA ALA A 13 6.38 -8.36 -1.20
C ALA A 13 6.73 -7.53 0.04
N TYR A 14 7.69 -6.63 -0.13
CA TYR A 14 8.21 -5.78 0.94
C TYR A 14 8.04 -4.32 0.56
N LEU A 15 7.55 -3.53 1.51
CA LEU A 15 7.40 -2.09 1.35
C LEU A 15 8.61 -1.40 1.96
N LYS A 16 9.28 -0.53 1.19
CA LYS A 16 10.31 0.38 1.68
C LYS A 16 9.92 1.82 1.38
N LYS A 17 9.98 2.68 2.39
CA LYS A 17 9.86 4.12 2.19
C LYS A 17 11.26 4.68 1.90
N ILE A 18 11.38 5.43 0.81
CA ILE A 18 12.63 6.12 0.45
C ILE A 18 12.42 7.63 0.38
N GLU A 19 13.46 8.36 0.77
CA GLU A 19 13.52 9.81 0.64
C GLU A 19 14.11 10.21 -0.73
N ASN A 20 15.19 9.54 -1.15
CA ASN A 20 15.85 9.83 -2.42
C ASN A 20 15.34 8.91 -3.55
N ALA A 21 14.61 9.50 -4.50
CA ALA A 21 14.07 8.81 -5.68
C ALA A 21 14.96 8.90 -6.93
N GLY A 22 16.14 9.52 -6.82
CA GLY A 22 17.01 9.85 -7.96
C GLY A 22 17.36 8.67 -8.86
N LEU A 23 17.48 7.46 -8.30
CA LEU A 23 17.75 6.23 -9.05
C LEU A 23 16.68 5.92 -10.13
N PHE A 24 15.41 6.23 -9.85
CA PHE A 24 14.29 5.85 -10.70
C PHE A 24 13.84 6.96 -11.65
N LEU A 25 14.23 8.21 -11.39
CA LEU A 25 13.79 9.34 -12.20
C LEU A 25 14.25 9.18 -13.66
N GLY A 26 13.32 9.38 -14.60
CA GLY A 26 13.57 9.24 -16.03
C GLY A 26 13.58 7.81 -16.56
N LYS A 27 13.62 6.79 -15.69
CA LYS A 27 13.52 5.38 -16.08
C LYS A 27 12.11 5.04 -16.56
N LYS A 28 12.03 4.07 -17.48
CA LYS A 28 10.76 3.55 -17.99
C LYS A 28 10.33 2.28 -17.28
N ILE A 29 9.02 2.05 -17.24
CA ILE A 29 8.46 0.73 -16.91
C ILE A 29 9.03 -0.31 -17.87
N GLY A 30 9.55 -1.40 -17.32
CA GLY A 30 10.19 -2.48 -18.04
C GLY A 30 11.71 -2.47 -17.97
N GLU A 31 12.33 -1.38 -17.51
CA GLU A 31 13.78 -1.30 -17.31
C GLU A 31 14.22 -2.01 -16.03
N GLU A 32 15.45 -2.52 -16.05
CA GLU A 32 16.12 -3.08 -14.89
C GLU A 32 16.99 -2.03 -14.20
N VAL A 33 16.97 -2.04 -12.87
CA VAL A 33 17.73 -1.12 -12.03
C VAL A 33 18.42 -1.88 -10.89
N GLU A 34 19.59 -1.40 -10.52
CA GLU A 34 20.38 -1.93 -9.39
C GLU A 34 19.94 -1.23 -8.11
N LEU A 35 19.65 -2.00 -7.06
CA LEU A 35 19.02 -1.47 -5.84
C LEU A 35 20.03 -1.14 -4.72
N GLY A 36 21.33 -1.14 -5.01
CA GLY A 36 22.38 -0.85 -4.01
C GLY A 36 22.21 0.49 -3.31
N THR A 37 21.83 1.55 -4.05
CA THR A 37 21.60 2.90 -3.48
C THR A 37 20.48 2.94 -2.44
N ILE A 38 19.62 1.92 -2.39
CA ILE A 38 18.47 1.82 -1.48
C ILE A 38 18.75 0.79 -0.35
N GLY A 39 20.00 0.36 -0.19
CA GLY A 39 20.42 -0.62 0.83
C GLY A 39 20.03 -2.06 0.47
N LEU A 40 19.82 -2.35 -0.80
CA LEU A 40 19.58 -3.69 -1.33
C LEU A 40 20.77 -4.08 -2.23
N ASP A 41 21.94 -4.23 -1.59
CA ASP A 41 23.19 -4.49 -2.30
C ASP A 41 23.18 -5.83 -3.03
N GLY A 42 23.63 -5.79 -4.29
CA GLY A 42 23.66 -6.94 -5.19
C GLY A 42 22.31 -7.32 -5.81
N TYR A 43 21.20 -6.69 -5.40
CA TYR A 43 19.90 -6.94 -6.01
C TYR A 43 19.71 -6.17 -7.31
N LYS A 44 19.15 -6.85 -8.31
CA LYS A 44 18.58 -6.22 -9.50
C LYS A 44 17.09 -6.45 -9.55
N ALA A 45 16.35 -5.42 -9.93
CA ALA A 45 14.91 -5.52 -10.09
C ALA A 45 14.43 -4.80 -11.34
N LYS A 46 13.36 -5.34 -11.92
CA LYS A 46 12.64 -4.75 -13.04
C LYS A 46 11.50 -3.89 -12.55
N ILE A 47 11.38 -2.69 -13.11
CA ILE A 47 10.26 -1.79 -12.85
C ILE A 47 9.02 -2.35 -13.55
N THR A 48 7.98 -2.71 -12.81
CA THR A 48 6.75 -3.28 -13.37
C THR A 48 5.63 -2.26 -13.51
N GLY A 49 5.67 -1.20 -12.72
CA GLY A 49 4.66 -0.13 -12.77
C GLY A 49 4.66 0.70 -11.50
N GLY A 50 3.54 1.35 -11.24
CA GLY A 50 3.38 2.23 -10.10
C GLY A 50 2.10 3.05 -10.18
N SER A 51 2.00 4.00 -9.27
CA SER A 51 0.92 4.98 -9.21
C SER A 51 1.47 6.38 -8.97
N ASP A 52 0.72 7.38 -9.39
CA ASP A 52 1.02 8.77 -9.06
C ASP A 52 0.46 9.19 -7.70
N LYS A 53 0.77 10.42 -7.27
CA LYS A 53 0.31 11.04 -6.02
C LYS A 53 -1.22 11.09 -5.86
N GLN A 54 -1.98 11.08 -6.94
CA GLN A 54 -3.45 11.06 -6.93
C GLN A 54 -4.03 9.67 -7.22
N GLY A 55 -3.19 8.63 -7.23
CA GLY A 55 -3.61 7.24 -7.37
C GLY A 55 -3.83 6.78 -8.82
N PHE A 56 -3.52 7.57 -9.84
CA PHE A 56 -3.64 7.08 -11.21
C PHE A 56 -2.56 6.05 -11.50
N PRO A 57 -2.91 4.87 -12.03
CA PRO A 57 -1.94 3.84 -12.34
C PRO A 57 -1.14 4.20 -13.59
N MET A 58 0.14 3.84 -13.57
CA MET A 58 1.03 3.96 -14.72
C MET A 58 0.77 2.82 -15.73
N ARG A 59 0.98 3.10 -17.02
CA ARG A 59 0.81 2.11 -18.10
C ARG A 59 2.03 2.09 -19.01
N HIS A 60 2.53 0.89 -19.33
CA HIS A 60 3.80 0.70 -20.04
C HIS A 60 3.80 1.20 -21.50
N ASP A 61 2.65 1.18 -22.16
CA ASP A 61 2.46 1.61 -23.55
C ASP A 61 2.35 3.14 -23.71
N LEU A 62 2.00 3.85 -22.64
CA LEU A 62 1.82 5.30 -22.67
C LEU A 62 3.16 5.99 -22.48
N GLU A 63 3.72 6.54 -23.55
CA GLU A 63 4.99 7.22 -23.45
C GLU A 63 4.92 8.56 -22.70
N GLY A 64 5.97 8.84 -21.93
CA GLY A 64 6.17 10.11 -21.26
C GLY A 64 5.89 10.06 -19.77
N THR A 65 6.00 11.20 -19.11
CA THR A 65 5.74 11.36 -17.68
C THR A 65 4.28 11.72 -17.44
N ASN A 66 3.69 12.59 -18.25
CA ASN A 66 2.34 13.12 -18.05
C ASN A 66 1.23 12.08 -18.11
N ARG A 67 0.06 12.45 -17.58
CA ARG A 67 -1.17 11.67 -17.76
C ARG A 67 -1.73 11.83 -19.16
N LYS A 68 -2.33 10.76 -19.67
CA LYS A 68 -3.05 10.73 -20.93
C LYS A 68 -4.42 10.09 -20.72
N SER A 69 -5.45 10.68 -21.31
CA SER A 69 -6.79 10.09 -21.36
C SER A 69 -6.91 9.23 -22.60
N ILE A 70 -7.20 7.95 -22.42
CA ILE A 70 -7.30 6.96 -23.48
C ILE A 70 -8.65 6.25 -23.41
N TYR A 71 -9.11 5.73 -24.55
CA TYR A 71 -10.29 4.88 -24.58
C TYR A 71 -9.91 3.43 -24.36
N ILE A 72 -10.36 2.85 -23.24
CA ILE A 72 -10.20 1.43 -22.93
C ILE A 72 -11.51 0.73 -23.29
N THR A 73 -11.40 -0.42 -23.97
CA THR A 73 -12.55 -1.29 -24.25
C THR A 73 -12.98 -1.96 -22.95
N GLU A 74 -14.22 -1.70 -22.52
CA GLU A 74 -14.79 -2.28 -21.31
C GLU A 74 -15.48 -3.62 -21.62
N ASN A 75 -16.18 -3.68 -22.76
CA ASN A 75 -16.80 -4.90 -23.24
C ASN A 75 -16.55 -5.06 -24.74
N SER A 76 -15.77 -6.08 -25.10
CA SER A 76 -15.43 -6.37 -26.50
C SER A 76 -16.63 -6.85 -27.32
N LYS A 77 -17.64 -7.47 -26.69
CA LYS A 77 -18.83 -8.00 -27.39
C LYS A 77 -19.80 -6.90 -27.80
N THR A 78 -19.98 -5.88 -26.97
CA THR A 78 -20.89 -4.75 -27.24
C THR A 78 -20.19 -3.54 -27.87
N GLY A 79 -18.85 -3.55 -27.94
CA GLY A 79 -18.08 -2.42 -28.46
C GLY A 79 -18.01 -1.22 -27.51
N LEU A 80 -18.41 -1.37 -26.24
CA LEU A 80 -18.40 -0.28 -25.27
C LEU A 80 -16.97 0.12 -24.91
N ARG A 81 -16.66 1.41 -25.10
CA ARG A 81 -15.37 2.01 -24.77
C ARG A 81 -15.55 3.13 -23.74
N LYS A 82 -14.69 3.14 -22.73
CA LYS A 82 -14.68 4.15 -21.68
C LYS A 82 -13.42 5.01 -21.79
N LYS A 83 -13.58 6.33 -21.72
CA LYS A 83 -12.46 7.26 -21.61
C LYS A 83 -11.91 7.20 -20.18
N VAL A 84 -10.66 6.78 -20.03
CA VAL A 84 -10.00 6.57 -18.75
C VAL A 84 -8.62 7.24 -18.77
N THR A 85 -8.29 7.93 -17.69
CA THR A 85 -6.98 8.58 -17.53
C THR A 85 -5.98 7.62 -16.89
N ARG A 86 -4.76 7.60 -17.43
CA ARG A 86 -3.63 6.80 -16.97
C ARG A 86 -2.36 7.65 -16.97
N ARG A 87 -1.41 7.34 -16.09
CA ARG A 87 -0.09 7.97 -16.06
C ARG A 87 0.81 7.31 -17.12
N GLY A 88 1.72 8.08 -17.71
CA GLY A 88 2.72 7.56 -18.64
C GLY A 88 3.71 6.58 -18.00
N ASN A 89 4.57 6.01 -18.83
CA ASN A 89 5.50 4.94 -18.49
C ASN A 89 6.83 5.41 -17.91
N LYS A 90 7.14 6.71 -17.96
CA LYS A 90 8.35 7.28 -17.35
C LYS A 90 8.06 7.71 -15.92
N ILE A 91 8.98 7.36 -15.03
CA ILE A 91 8.93 7.77 -13.62
C ILE A 91 9.38 9.23 -13.48
N SER A 92 8.67 9.95 -12.62
CA SER A 92 8.86 11.39 -12.35
C SER A 92 8.61 11.67 -10.87
N ASP A 93 8.87 12.90 -10.42
CA ASP A 93 8.65 13.32 -9.02
C ASP A 93 7.18 13.27 -8.57
N GLU A 94 6.25 13.18 -9.52
CA GLU A 94 4.82 13.01 -9.25
C GLU A 94 4.42 11.54 -8.97
N THR A 95 5.35 10.59 -9.14
CA THR A 95 5.12 9.18 -8.83
C THR A 95 5.12 9.01 -7.31
N SER A 96 4.08 8.36 -6.78
CA SER A 96 3.94 8.10 -5.34
C SER A 96 4.54 6.75 -4.96
N GLN A 97 4.26 5.74 -5.78
CA GLN A 97 4.68 4.36 -5.56
C GLN A 97 5.28 3.76 -6.83
N ILE A 98 6.35 2.99 -6.67
CA ILE A 98 6.90 2.11 -7.71
C ILE A 98 6.79 0.66 -7.27
N ASN A 99 6.39 -0.20 -8.21
CA ASN A 99 6.39 -1.64 -8.06
C ASN A 99 7.60 -2.22 -8.80
N LEU A 100 8.36 -3.03 -8.10
CA LEU A 100 9.57 -3.69 -8.57
C LEU A 100 9.39 -5.21 -8.49
N LYS A 101 9.93 -5.91 -9.48
CA LYS A 101 10.03 -7.36 -9.48
C LYS A 101 11.51 -7.76 -9.45
N VAL A 102 11.92 -8.53 -8.45
CA VAL A 102 13.32 -9.00 -8.35
C VAL A 102 13.65 -9.90 -9.53
N THR A 103 14.75 -9.60 -10.21
CA THR A 103 15.29 -10.40 -11.33
C THR A 103 16.57 -11.12 -10.93
N LYS A 104 17.41 -10.50 -10.09
CA LYS A 104 18.63 -11.10 -9.54
C LYS A 104 18.69 -10.90 -8.03
N ASP A 105 18.96 -12.00 -7.33
CA ASP A 105 19.14 -12.00 -5.89
C ASP A 105 20.51 -11.41 -5.51
N GLY A 106 20.52 -10.65 -4.42
CA GLY A 106 21.73 -10.06 -3.84
C GLY A 106 22.34 -10.91 -2.70
N ASN A 107 23.24 -10.29 -1.94
CA ASN A 107 24.07 -10.99 -0.96
C ASN A 107 23.32 -11.41 0.32
N LYS A 108 22.30 -10.64 0.74
CA LYS A 108 21.52 -10.90 1.96
C LYS A 108 20.06 -11.17 1.62
N LYS A 109 19.39 -12.10 2.30
CA LYS A 109 17.97 -12.40 2.06
C LYS A 109 17.08 -11.18 2.35
N LEU A 110 16.12 -10.90 1.48
CA LEU A 110 15.16 -9.79 1.66
C LEU A 110 14.45 -9.86 3.01
N GLU A 111 14.05 -11.05 3.47
CA GLU A 111 13.45 -11.24 4.80
C GLU A 111 14.32 -10.64 5.91
N SER A 112 15.62 -10.90 5.91
CA SER A 112 16.49 -10.37 6.96
C SER A 112 16.61 -8.84 6.93
N ILE A 113 16.56 -8.23 5.73
CA ILE A 113 16.68 -6.78 5.53
C ILE A 113 15.38 -6.07 5.97
N PHE A 114 14.23 -6.68 5.70
CA PHE A 114 12.92 -6.09 5.99
C PHE A 114 12.35 -6.49 7.37
N SER A 115 12.81 -7.57 7.98
CA SER A 115 12.40 -7.99 9.33
C SER A 115 13.11 -7.23 10.45
N THR A 116 14.14 -6.44 10.17
CA THR A 116 14.85 -5.62 11.18
C THR A 116 14.37 -4.18 11.28
N GLU A 117 13.34 -3.77 10.52
CA GLU A 117 12.73 -2.45 10.69
C GLU A 117 11.34 -2.59 11.33
N PRO A 118 11.19 -2.40 12.65
CA PRO A 118 9.91 -2.03 13.23
C PRO A 118 9.60 -0.60 12.79
N GLN A 119 8.95 -0.43 11.64
CA GLN A 119 8.35 0.86 11.29
C GLN A 119 6.98 0.96 11.97
N GLU A 120 7.00 1.69 13.09
CA GLU A 120 5.87 2.20 13.88
C GLU A 120 4.66 2.60 13.00
N LYS A 121 3.69 1.69 12.85
CA LYS A 121 2.34 1.98 12.36
C LYS A 121 1.26 1.08 12.99
N ASP A 122 1.47 0.66 14.23
CA ASP A 122 0.49 -0.15 14.99
C ASP A 122 -0.15 0.59 16.19
N GLU A 123 0.19 1.86 16.43
CA GLU A 123 -0.34 2.56 17.62
C GLU A 123 -1.79 3.09 17.46
N GLU A 124 -2.27 3.41 16.25
CA GLU A 124 -3.65 3.90 16.09
C GLU A 124 -4.72 2.79 16.12
N LEU A 125 -4.37 1.55 15.75
CA LEU A 125 -5.29 0.41 15.76
C LEU A 125 -5.44 -0.17 17.19
N SER A 126 -4.35 -0.20 17.97
CA SER A 126 -4.35 -0.76 19.32
C SER A 126 -5.20 0.04 20.32
N ALA A 127 -5.22 1.37 20.20
CA ALA A 127 -6.00 2.22 21.10
C ALA A 127 -7.52 2.06 20.90
N LYS A 128 -7.98 1.92 19.64
CA LYS A 128 -9.39 1.69 19.32
C LYS A 128 -9.84 0.29 19.70
N GLU A 129 -9.02 -0.75 19.48
CA GLU A 129 -9.35 -2.12 19.92
C GLU A 129 -9.35 -2.28 21.44
N LYS A 130 -8.44 -1.60 22.17
CA LYS A 130 -8.44 -1.59 23.63
C LYS A 130 -9.66 -0.85 24.20
N ALA A 131 -10.04 0.30 23.64
CA ALA A 131 -11.23 1.04 24.06
C ALA A 131 -12.54 0.25 23.79
N VAL A 132 -12.60 -0.50 22.68
CA VAL A 132 -13.75 -1.37 22.37
C VAL A 132 -13.82 -2.57 23.33
N LYS A 133 -12.68 -3.18 23.71
CA LYS A 133 -12.67 -4.26 24.71
C LYS A 133 -13.02 -3.77 26.12
N GLU A 134 -12.55 -2.58 26.50
CA GLU A 134 -12.82 -2.00 27.81
C GLU A 134 -14.30 -1.58 27.96
N SER A 135 -14.91 -1.08 26.88
CA SER A 135 -16.35 -0.79 26.85
C SER A 135 -17.22 -2.05 26.85
N LEU A 136 -16.84 -3.11 26.11
CA LEU A 136 -17.55 -4.41 26.13
C LEU A 136 -17.47 -5.10 27.51
N ALA A 137 -16.35 -4.97 28.24
CA ALA A 137 -16.21 -5.53 29.57
C ALA A 137 -17.09 -4.84 30.63
N ASN A 138 -17.41 -3.55 30.43
CA ASN A 138 -18.19 -2.77 31.40
C ASN A 138 -19.72 -2.94 31.24
N VAL A 139 -20.19 -3.43 30.09
CA VAL A 139 -21.62 -3.75 29.87
C VAL A 139 -22.05 -5.02 30.63
N GLY A 140 -21.10 -5.90 31.00
CA GLY A 140 -21.37 -7.16 31.71
C GLY A 140 -21.59 -7.08 33.23
N LYS A 141 -21.57 -5.89 33.84
CA LYS A 141 -21.78 -5.68 35.30
C LYS A 141 -23.06 -4.90 35.65
N ALA A 142 -24.05 -4.86 34.77
CA ALA A 142 -25.42 -4.54 35.15
C ALA A 142 -26.21 -5.85 35.24
N SER A 143 -26.33 -6.39 36.44
CA SER A 143 -27.30 -7.45 36.73
C SER A 143 -28.72 -6.97 36.35
N PRO A 144 -29.58 -7.82 35.78
CA PRO A 144 -30.96 -7.45 35.51
C PRO A 144 -31.69 -7.29 36.86
N VAL A 145 -32.31 -6.14 37.11
CA VAL A 145 -33.26 -6.01 38.22
C VAL A 145 -34.66 -6.14 37.62
N ASP A 146 -35.36 -7.17 38.07
CA ASP A 146 -36.68 -7.60 37.61
C ASP A 146 -37.76 -6.51 37.73
N PRO A 147 -38.74 -6.48 36.79
CA PRO A 147 -39.81 -5.50 36.79
C PRO A 147 -40.99 -5.98 37.65
N LYS A 148 -40.95 -5.75 38.97
CA LYS A 148 -42.12 -5.65 39.88
C LYS A 148 -41.68 -5.49 41.33
N ASP A 149 -41.58 -4.24 41.79
CA ASP A 149 -41.99 -3.90 43.16
C ASP A 149 -42.71 -2.55 43.15
N MET A 150 -44.02 -2.68 43.33
CA MET A 150 -45.01 -1.62 43.42
C MET A 150 -44.86 -0.83 44.72
N LYS A 151 -45.00 0.50 44.59
CA LYS A 151 -45.74 1.41 45.49
C LYS A 151 -45.57 1.25 47.02
N LYS A 152 -45.02 2.31 47.62
CA LYS A 152 -45.44 3.07 48.84
C LYS A 152 -44.16 3.76 49.35
N GLY A 153 -44.05 5.04 49.68
CA GLY A 153 -44.98 6.12 49.98
C GLY A 153 -44.22 7.06 50.94
N LYS A 154 -44.19 8.36 50.63
CA LYS A 154 -44.20 9.54 51.52
C LYS A 154 -43.27 9.60 52.77
N LYS A 155 -42.64 10.79 52.89
CA LYS A 155 -42.21 11.58 54.08
C LYS A 155 -40.73 11.57 54.41
N GLY A 156 -40.24 12.78 54.68
CA GLY A 156 -38.91 13.17 55.14
C GLY A 156 -38.68 14.62 54.75
#